data_AF-A0A858RH34-F1
#
_entry.id   AF-A0A858RH34-F1
#
_cell.length_a   1.000
_cell.length_b   1.000
_cell.length_c   1.000
_cell.angle_alpha   90.00
_cell.angle_beta   90.00
_cell.angle_gamma   90.00
#
_symmetry.space_group_name_H-M   'P 1'
#
loop_
_entity.id
_entity.type
_entity.pdbx_description
1 polymer ?
#
loop_
_entity_poly.entity_id
_entity_poly.type
_entity_poly.pdbx_seq_one_letter_code
_entity_poly.pdbx_strand_id
1 'polypeptide(L)'
;MSTPPDLLVASDSAVISPAPDVRPLAEAAVIPVSAVKPKERYVYLDAMKGVMILWGIPVHACVISHSAFFHLVSDISNCVRMEAFFMISGFLSYMLVKRYGASTIMRKRVIATGIPLLTVVLLLNPVTNWLILHYQVDKAAALTPELKVVAPTLGEFFTGKIPWQFFDDRAKITWNWHLHIWFLAVLLCLASLSSPIIHALDRTKKALRSLPSRLPDWMILSLAAAAAVFLCVVARLGYEAAIKPFTSPSFHYPLRMVGYYFAFFALGMAMYCSPRLLRIFTNCHWFQLALAGLLLWAARLWQAGFTPGTHSLAKKISEVTALSAEVYVAVAFVPVLFAFFKRFCSGTEGTMRLSPGHGLHLLASGVILAIATRFGHLLPSHAQTWSEIHVGLPAFVAEIGLTPARFSSGLMLAAQGYFFVMVCLVIFGLFERFIKKAGAPMHFVAESAFCVYLFHYLVIYLNALWLRNWVGIDDDFMLSLLVTLFTAGITMGIYVAVERSVILRCLFLGKLPKRQAGK
;
A
#
# COMPACT_ATOMS: atom_id res chain seq x y z
N MET A 1 80.54 54.18 -2.87
CA MET A 1 79.64 55.32 -3.16
C MET A 1 78.54 54.81 -4.07
N SER A 2 77.24 54.93 -3.79
CA SER A 2 76.54 55.26 -2.55
C SER A 2 75.05 54.98 -2.76
N THR A 3 74.46 54.15 -1.90
CA THR A 3 73.01 54.00 -1.70
C THR A 3 72.56 54.87 -0.50
N PRO A 4 71.27 54.93 -0.15
CA PRO A 4 70.08 55.26 -0.96
C PRO A 4 69.48 56.58 -0.38
N PRO A 5 68.17 56.84 -0.08
CA PRO A 5 67.03 55.97 0.31
C PRO A 5 65.77 56.23 -0.59
N ASP A 6 64.50 55.89 -0.29
CA ASP A 6 63.87 55.10 0.79
C ASP A 6 62.50 54.50 0.33
N LEU A 7 61.81 53.78 1.23
CA LEU A 7 60.34 53.68 1.30
C LEU A 7 59.80 54.69 2.35
N LEU A 8 58.50 55.05 2.30
CA LEU A 8 57.53 54.83 3.41
C LEU A 8 56.26 55.72 3.38
N VAL A 9 55.15 55.07 3.79
CA VAL A 9 54.02 55.60 4.58
C VAL A 9 52.95 56.47 3.90
N ALA A 10 51.70 56.20 4.33
CA ALA A 10 50.45 56.80 3.90
C ALA A 10 50.04 58.01 4.76
N SER A 11 49.10 58.80 4.26
CA SER A 11 48.21 59.61 5.10
C SER A 11 46.81 59.72 4.47
N ASP A 12 45.78 59.57 5.31
CA ASP A 12 44.39 59.70 4.92
C ASP A 12 44.01 61.16 4.62
N SER A 13 43.14 61.37 3.64
CA SER A 13 42.19 62.49 3.68
C SER A 13 40.86 62.08 3.02
N ALA A 14 39.84 61.92 3.85
CA ALA A 14 38.52 61.48 3.43
C ALA A 14 37.77 62.61 2.69
N VAL A 15 37.36 62.35 1.45
CA VAL A 15 36.36 63.18 0.75
C VAL A 15 35.02 62.46 0.80
N ILE A 16 34.10 63.03 1.57
CA ILE A 16 32.74 62.53 1.77
C ILE A 16 31.95 62.69 0.45
N SER A 17 31.45 61.59 -0.10
CA SER A 17 30.43 61.60 -1.16
C SER A 17 29.06 61.19 -0.58
N PRO A 18 27.94 61.73 -1.10
CA PRO A 18 26.65 61.68 -0.45
C PRO A 18 25.99 60.30 -0.45
N ALA A 19 25.07 60.10 0.50
CA ALA A 19 24.39 58.83 0.73
C ALA A 19 23.59 58.31 -0.48
N PRO A 20 23.58 56.99 -0.74
CA PRO A 20 22.72 56.41 -1.76
C PRO A 20 21.24 56.40 -1.31
N ASP A 21 20.45 57.16 -2.05
CA ASP A 21 18.98 57.15 -2.18
C ASP A 21 18.29 55.86 -1.70
N VAL A 22 17.52 55.95 -0.59
CA VAL A 22 16.73 54.84 -0.04
C VAL A 22 15.45 54.66 -0.85
N ARG A 23 15.55 53.91 -1.95
CA ARG A 23 14.38 53.52 -2.74
C ARG A 23 13.50 52.52 -1.98
N PRO A 24 12.17 52.68 -2.00
CA PRO A 24 11.27 51.79 -1.26
C PRO A 24 11.28 50.36 -1.83
N LEU A 25 11.13 49.39 -0.93
CA LEU A 25 10.99 47.95 -1.23
C LEU A 25 9.70 47.68 -2.02
N ALA A 26 9.80 47.75 -3.35
CA ALA A 26 8.74 47.36 -4.28
C ALA A 26 9.28 46.37 -5.32
N GLU A 27 8.41 45.44 -5.74
CA GLU A 27 8.64 44.43 -6.78
C GLU A 27 9.81 43.45 -6.54
N ALA A 28 9.54 42.46 -5.67
CA ALA A 28 10.25 41.19 -5.72
C ALA A 28 10.10 40.56 -7.11
N ALA A 29 11.19 40.52 -7.89
CA ALA A 29 11.20 40.10 -9.28
C ALA A 29 10.50 38.73 -9.48
N VAL A 30 9.41 38.75 -10.24
CA VAL A 30 8.67 37.53 -10.61
C VAL A 30 9.52 36.71 -11.56
N ILE A 31 10.19 35.68 -11.02
CA ILE A 31 10.98 34.73 -11.81
C ILE A 31 10.04 34.09 -12.85
N PRO A 32 10.33 34.20 -14.16
CA PRO A 32 9.47 33.63 -15.20
C PRO A 32 9.40 32.11 -15.05
N VAL A 33 8.17 31.61 -14.92
CA VAL A 33 7.85 30.20 -14.61
C VAL A 33 8.38 29.21 -15.67
N SER A 34 8.74 29.69 -16.86
CA SER A 34 9.32 28.92 -17.97
C SER A 34 10.79 28.50 -17.76
N ALA A 35 11.53 29.07 -16.81
CA ALA A 35 12.96 28.79 -16.62
C ALA A 35 13.27 27.57 -15.72
N VAL A 36 12.27 26.86 -15.20
CA VAL A 36 12.48 25.65 -14.38
C VAL A 36 12.74 24.45 -15.30
N LYS A 37 14.02 24.09 -15.50
CA LYS A 37 14.40 22.81 -16.12
C LYS A 37 13.58 21.67 -15.49
N PRO A 38 13.01 20.73 -16.26
CA PRO A 38 12.26 19.58 -15.74
C PRO A 38 13.19 18.56 -15.07
N LYS A 39 13.76 18.94 -13.92
CA LYS A 39 14.63 18.09 -13.10
C LYS A 39 13.80 17.06 -12.33
N GLU A 40 14.08 15.80 -12.60
CA GLU A 40 13.69 14.61 -11.82
C GLU A 40 12.23 14.59 -11.34
N ARG A 41 11.29 14.56 -12.28
CA ARG A 41 10.01 13.89 -12.00
C ARG A 41 10.30 12.39 -11.95
N TYR A 42 10.11 11.77 -10.79
CA TYR A 42 10.24 10.32 -10.59
C TYR A 42 9.06 9.59 -11.26
N VAL A 43 9.05 9.52 -12.60
CA VAL A 43 7.95 8.95 -13.41
C VAL A 43 7.61 7.53 -12.97
N TYR A 44 8.61 6.74 -12.58
CA TYR A 44 8.40 5.37 -12.09
C TYR A 44 7.65 5.31 -10.75
N LEU A 45 7.77 6.32 -9.88
CA LEU A 45 7.01 6.36 -8.62
C LEU A 45 5.54 6.73 -8.86
N ASP A 46 5.28 7.65 -9.79
CA ASP A 46 3.92 7.99 -10.24
C ASP A 46 3.25 6.76 -10.90
N ALA A 47 3.97 6.08 -11.79
CA ALA A 47 3.51 4.87 -12.47
C ALA A 47 3.25 3.71 -11.50
N MET A 48 4.21 3.41 -10.61
CA MET A 48 4.10 2.37 -9.58
C MET A 48 2.89 2.63 -8.67
N LYS A 49 2.74 3.86 -8.16
CA LYS A 49 1.57 4.26 -7.36
C LYS A 49 0.27 4.03 -8.13
N GLY A 50 0.21 4.38 -9.42
CA GLY A 50 -0.96 4.16 -10.27
C GLY A 50 -1.35 2.68 -10.40
N VAL A 51 -0.41 1.82 -10.74
CA VAL A 51 -0.64 0.36 -10.88
C VAL A 51 -1.04 -0.26 -9.54
N MET A 52 -0.37 0.12 -8.45
CA MET A 52 -0.68 -0.38 -7.11
C MET A 52 -2.09 0.01 -6.64
N ILE A 53 -2.57 1.21 -7.00
CA ILE A 53 -3.96 1.60 -6.76
C ILE A 53 -4.91 0.74 -7.61
N LEU A 54 -4.60 0.53 -8.90
CA LEU A 54 -5.43 -0.24 -9.83
C LEU A 54 -5.54 -1.74 -9.46
N TRP A 55 -4.50 -2.33 -8.87
CA TRP A 55 -4.53 -3.69 -8.30
C TRP A 55 -5.61 -3.83 -7.22
N GLY A 56 -6.13 -2.73 -6.63
CA GLY A 56 -7.30 -2.77 -5.76
C GLY A 56 -8.53 -3.46 -6.38
N ILE A 57 -8.76 -3.38 -7.70
CA ILE A 57 -9.95 -3.96 -8.34
C ILE A 57 -10.03 -5.49 -8.15
N PRO A 58 -9.09 -6.32 -8.66
CA PRO A 58 -9.17 -7.77 -8.48
C PRO A 58 -9.10 -8.21 -7.01
N VAL A 59 -8.44 -7.43 -6.15
CA VAL A 59 -8.37 -7.69 -4.71
C VAL A 59 -9.75 -7.57 -4.06
N HIS A 60 -10.55 -6.58 -4.47
CA HIS A 60 -11.89 -6.38 -3.94
C HIS A 60 -12.96 -7.22 -4.65
N ALA A 61 -12.69 -7.72 -5.87
CA ALA A 61 -13.50 -8.76 -6.50
C ALA A 61 -13.53 -10.07 -5.68
N CYS A 62 -12.44 -10.45 -4.99
CA CYS A 62 -12.40 -11.66 -4.14
C CYS A 62 -13.38 -11.63 -2.94
N VAL A 63 -14.01 -10.49 -2.65
CA VAL A 63 -15.04 -10.38 -1.60
C VAL A 63 -16.41 -10.84 -2.12
N ILE A 64 -16.61 -10.79 -3.45
CA ILE A 64 -17.86 -11.15 -4.12
C ILE A 64 -18.03 -12.67 -4.22
N SER A 65 -16.97 -13.38 -4.60
CA SER A 65 -16.97 -14.82 -4.89
C SER A 65 -15.74 -15.55 -4.30
N HIS A 66 -15.89 -16.83 -3.97
CA HIS A 66 -14.88 -17.64 -3.26
C HIS A 66 -13.86 -18.31 -4.19
N SER A 67 -13.43 -17.60 -5.24
CA SER A 67 -12.42 -18.12 -6.15
C SER A 67 -11.04 -18.17 -5.51
N ALA A 68 -10.44 -19.36 -5.45
CA ALA A 68 -9.08 -19.56 -4.91
C ALA A 68 -8.02 -18.69 -5.59
N PHE A 69 -8.15 -18.43 -6.90
CA PHE A 69 -7.25 -17.54 -7.63
C PHE A 69 -7.37 -16.08 -7.15
N PHE A 70 -8.58 -15.58 -6.96
CA PHE A 70 -8.80 -14.21 -6.50
C PHE A 70 -8.44 -14.02 -5.02
N HIS A 71 -8.66 -15.02 -4.17
CA HIS A 71 -8.14 -15.03 -2.80
C HIS A 71 -6.61 -14.94 -2.79
N LEU A 72 -5.92 -15.77 -3.57
CA LEU A 72 -4.46 -15.70 -3.72
C LEU A 72 -4.01 -14.30 -4.20
N VAL A 73 -4.65 -13.72 -5.21
CA VAL A 73 -4.34 -12.36 -5.71
C VAL A 73 -4.56 -11.29 -4.62
N SER A 74 -5.56 -11.47 -3.75
CA SER A 74 -5.83 -10.60 -2.60
C SER A 74 -4.72 -10.69 -1.56
N ASP A 75 -4.41 -11.90 -1.09
CA ASP A 75 -3.38 -12.17 -0.08
C ASP A 75 -2.01 -11.63 -0.52
N ILE A 76 -1.64 -11.91 -1.77
CA ILE A 76 -0.46 -11.35 -2.45
C ILE A 76 -0.42 -9.83 -2.36
N SER A 77 -1.50 -9.15 -2.72
CA SER A 77 -1.54 -7.69 -2.70
C SER A 77 -1.45 -7.17 -1.27
N ASN A 78 -2.10 -7.83 -0.31
CA ASN A 78 -2.23 -7.33 1.05
C ASN A 78 -0.89 -7.36 1.82
N CYS A 79 0.08 -8.18 1.40
CA CYS A 79 1.44 -8.19 1.97
C CYS A 79 2.35 -7.04 1.49
N VAL A 80 1.96 -6.26 0.48
CA VAL A 80 2.88 -5.33 -0.22
C VAL A 80 2.22 -4.02 -0.63
N ARG A 81 0.97 -4.06 -1.09
CA ARG A 81 0.32 -2.99 -1.87
C ARG A 81 0.12 -1.73 -1.05
N MET A 82 -0.28 -1.85 0.21
CA MET A 82 -0.50 -0.68 1.06
C MET A 82 0.82 -0.16 1.62
N GLU A 83 1.71 -1.06 2.02
CA GLU A 83 3.04 -0.78 2.56
C GLU A 83 3.89 0.03 1.57
N ALA A 84 4.01 -0.44 0.32
CA ALA A 84 4.71 0.31 -0.72
C ALA A 84 3.94 1.59 -1.12
N PHE A 85 2.60 1.62 -1.11
CA PHE A 85 1.84 2.85 -1.36
C PHE A 85 2.15 3.95 -0.33
N PHE A 86 2.15 3.61 0.95
CA PHE A 86 2.49 4.55 2.03
C PHE A 86 3.97 4.94 2.00
N MET A 87 4.87 4.01 1.63
CA MET A 87 6.30 4.29 1.46
C MET A 87 6.58 5.26 0.30
N ILE A 88 5.97 5.07 -0.87
CA ILE A 88 6.03 6.03 -1.99
C ILE A 88 5.46 7.38 -1.56
N SER A 89 4.32 7.36 -0.86
CA SER A 89 3.64 8.58 -0.39
C SER A 89 4.49 9.35 0.61
N GLY A 90 5.27 8.67 1.47
CA GLY A 90 6.26 9.28 2.37
C GLY A 90 7.40 9.94 1.59
N PHE A 91 8.02 9.22 0.65
CA PHE A 91 9.10 9.74 -0.20
C PHE A 91 8.68 11.04 -0.93
N LEU A 92 7.51 11.02 -1.59
CA LEU A 92 6.96 12.19 -2.28
C LEU A 92 6.57 13.30 -1.30
N SER A 93 6.17 12.99 -0.07
CA SER A 93 5.83 13.99 0.95
C SER A 93 7.06 14.74 1.44
N TYR A 94 8.16 14.05 1.74
CA TYR A 94 9.42 14.70 2.12
C TYR A 94 9.91 15.64 1.00
N MET A 95 9.97 15.15 -0.25
CA MET A 95 10.38 15.93 -1.42
C MET A 95 9.56 17.22 -1.57
N LEU A 96 8.23 17.10 -1.53
CA LEU A 96 7.33 18.24 -1.73
C LEU A 96 7.39 19.24 -0.58
N VAL A 97 7.45 18.78 0.68
CA VAL A 97 7.52 19.67 1.84
C VAL A 97 8.85 20.44 1.87
N LYS A 98 9.98 19.80 1.52
CA LYS A 98 11.28 20.50 1.40
C LYS A 98 11.31 21.49 0.23
N ARG A 99 10.57 21.25 -0.86
CA ARG A 99 10.57 22.10 -2.06
C ARG A 99 9.61 23.29 -1.98
N TYR A 100 8.46 23.15 -1.31
CA TYR A 100 7.37 24.14 -1.35
C TYR A 100 6.89 24.60 0.05
N GLY A 101 7.47 24.07 1.13
CA GLY A 101 7.08 24.37 2.50
C GLY A 101 5.89 23.54 3.01
N ALA A 102 5.87 23.29 4.32
CA ALA A 102 4.88 22.41 4.96
C ALA A 102 3.44 22.94 4.81
N SER A 103 3.20 24.23 5.11
CA SER A 103 1.87 24.84 5.04
C SER A 103 1.27 24.79 3.62
N THR A 104 2.06 25.18 2.61
CA THR A 104 1.65 25.15 1.19
C THR A 104 1.26 23.73 0.73
N ILE A 105 2.05 22.72 1.11
CA ILE A 105 1.78 21.33 0.77
C ILE A 105 0.60 20.77 1.56
N MET A 106 0.46 21.12 2.84
CA MET A 106 -0.70 20.73 3.64
C MET A 106 -2.00 21.24 3.02
N ARG A 107 -2.08 22.54 2.72
CA ARG A 107 -3.26 23.14 2.06
C ARG A 107 -3.58 22.44 0.73
N LYS A 108 -2.57 22.17 -0.10
CA LYS A 108 -2.74 21.44 -1.37
C LYS A 108 -3.23 20.01 -1.16
N ARG A 109 -2.77 19.31 -0.11
CA ARG A 109 -3.19 17.93 0.22
C ARG A 109 -4.59 17.86 0.83
N VAL A 110 -4.96 18.79 1.71
CA VAL A 110 -6.34 18.88 2.24
C VAL A 110 -7.33 19.10 1.10
N ILE A 111 -7.00 19.94 0.12
CA ILE A 111 -7.83 20.12 -1.09
C ILE A 111 -7.82 18.86 -1.97
N ALA A 112 -6.63 18.32 -2.30
CA ALA A 112 -6.49 17.21 -3.25
C ALA A 112 -6.94 15.83 -2.73
N THR A 113 -6.93 15.62 -1.41
CA THR A 113 -7.27 14.34 -0.75
C THR A 113 -8.51 14.47 0.14
N GLY A 114 -8.66 15.58 0.86
CA GLY A 114 -9.76 15.81 1.80
C GLY A 114 -11.10 16.08 1.12
N ILE A 115 -11.14 16.85 0.02
CA ILE A 115 -12.40 17.07 -0.73
C ILE A 115 -12.91 15.75 -1.34
N PRO A 116 -12.10 14.93 -2.04
CA PRO A 116 -12.53 13.61 -2.47
C PRO A 116 -12.92 12.68 -1.32
N LEU A 117 -12.16 12.64 -0.22
CA LEU A 117 -12.49 11.84 0.96
C LEU A 117 -13.89 12.18 1.49
N LEU A 118 -14.17 13.47 1.74
CA LEU A 118 -15.46 13.92 2.24
C LEU A 118 -16.59 13.64 1.23
N THR A 119 -16.36 13.91 -0.05
CA THR A 119 -17.32 13.62 -1.13
C THR A 119 -17.69 12.13 -1.15
N VAL A 120 -16.72 11.23 -1.03
CA VAL A 120 -16.97 9.79 -1.08
C VAL A 120 -17.66 9.32 0.20
N VAL A 121 -17.22 9.78 1.39
CA VAL A 121 -17.87 9.48 2.68
C VAL A 121 -19.36 9.89 2.67
N LEU A 122 -19.69 11.05 2.13
CA LEU A 122 -21.05 11.60 2.16
C LEU A 122 -21.95 11.10 1.02
N LEU A 123 -21.41 10.87 -0.18
CA LEU A 123 -22.23 10.56 -1.37
C LEU A 123 -22.12 9.10 -1.82
N LEU A 124 -20.91 8.54 -1.89
CA LEU A 124 -20.68 7.21 -2.47
C LEU A 124 -20.76 6.09 -1.43
N ASN A 125 -20.20 6.28 -0.23
CA ASN A 125 -20.17 5.27 0.82
C ASN A 125 -21.56 4.87 1.35
N PRO A 126 -22.57 5.75 1.49
CA PRO A 126 -23.90 5.33 1.90
C PRO A 126 -24.54 4.40 0.86
N VAL A 127 -24.51 4.78 -0.42
CA VAL A 127 -25.02 3.95 -1.54
C VAL A 127 -24.26 2.64 -1.65
N THR A 128 -22.92 2.67 -1.49
CA THR A 128 -22.09 1.47 -1.54
C THR A 128 -22.38 0.53 -0.35
N ASN A 129 -22.53 1.05 0.87
CA ASN A 129 -22.95 0.23 2.02
C ASN A 129 -24.34 -0.38 1.79
N TRP A 130 -25.29 0.37 1.25
CA TRP A 130 -26.61 -0.15 0.91
C TRP A 130 -26.53 -1.33 -0.09
N LEU A 131 -25.73 -1.21 -1.17
CA LEU A 131 -25.51 -2.32 -2.11
C LEU A 131 -24.79 -3.52 -1.47
N ILE A 132 -23.84 -3.29 -0.56
CA ILE A 132 -23.16 -4.36 0.20
C ILE A 132 -24.17 -5.13 1.05
N LEU A 133 -25.05 -4.43 1.78
CA LEU A 133 -26.09 -5.05 2.60
C LEU A 133 -27.03 -5.90 1.76
N HIS A 134 -27.51 -5.38 0.61
CA HIS A 134 -28.35 -6.14 -0.32
C HIS A 134 -27.63 -7.40 -0.85
N TYR A 135 -26.41 -7.27 -1.36
CA TYR A 135 -25.64 -8.41 -1.87
C TYR A 135 -25.35 -9.48 -0.78
N GLN A 136 -25.10 -9.06 0.46
CA GLN A 136 -24.87 -9.98 1.58
C GLN A 136 -26.15 -10.67 2.06
N VAL A 137 -27.29 -9.97 2.03
CA VAL A 137 -28.61 -10.54 2.34
C VAL A 137 -29.06 -11.54 1.26
N ASP A 138 -28.95 -11.19 -0.03
CA ASP A 138 -29.24 -12.11 -1.15
C ASP A 138 -28.42 -13.40 -1.02
N LYS A 139 -27.11 -13.27 -0.77
CA LYS A 139 -26.20 -14.40 -0.57
C LYS A 139 -26.53 -15.23 0.68
N ALA A 140 -26.96 -14.59 1.76
CA ALA A 140 -27.39 -15.28 2.98
C ALA A 140 -28.70 -16.03 2.80
N ALA A 141 -29.69 -15.44 2.10
CA ALA A 141 -30.96 -16.08 1.79
C ALA A 141 -30.79 -17.32 0.88
N ALA A 142 -29.89 -17.24 -0.10
CA ALA A 142 -29.54 -18.38 -0.97
C ALA A 142 -28.86 -19.53 -0.20
N LEU A 143 -28.05 -19.23 0.83
CA LEU A 143 -27.36 -20.22 1.66
C LEU A 143 -28.19 -20.75 2.83
N THR A 144 -29.19 -19.99 3.31
CA THR A 144 -29.99 -20.34 4.48
C THR A 144 -31.40 -19.74 4.35
N PRO A 145 -32.32 -20.39 3.60
CA PRO A 145 -33.65 -19.84 3.30
C PRO A 145 -34.54 -19.54 4.51
N GLU A 146 -34.24 -20.16 5.66
CA GLU A 146 -34.95 -19.95 6.93
C GLU A 146 -34.63 -18.58 7.57
N LEU A 147 -33.51 -17.95 7.20
CA LEU A 147 -33.05 -16.69 7.78
C LEU A 147 -33.74 -15.50 7.11
N LYS A 148 -34.94 -15.13 7.60
CA LYS A 148 -35.75 -13.98 7.14
C LYS A 148 -35.16 -12.61 7.51
N VAL A 149 -33.92 -12.33 7.11
CA VAL A 149 -33.36 -10.96 7.14
C VAL A 149 -33.71 -10.29 5.81
N VAL A 150 -34.48 -9.21 5.87
CA VAL A 150 -34.83 -8.40 4.70
C VAL A 150 -33.91 -7.17 4.65
N ALA A 151 -33.28 -6.93 3.50
CA ALA A 151 -32.44 -5.75 3.31
C ALA A 151 -33.31 -4.47 3.22
N PRO A 152 -32.94 -3.37 3.90
CA PRO A 152 -33.76 -2.16 3.93
C PRO A 152 -33.87 -1.53 2.53
N THR A 153 -35.04 -0.99 2.20
CA THR A 153 -35.21 -0.19 0.98
C THR A 153 -34.30 1.04 1.01
N LEU A 154 -34.02 1.63 -0.16
CA LEU A 154 -33.19 2.84 -0.24
C LEU A 154 -33.76 3.99 0.62
N GLY A 155 -35.09 4.12 0.65
CA GLY A 155 -35.80 5.09 1.49
C GLY A 155 -35.64 4.83 2.98
N GLU A 156 -35.79 3.58 3.44
CA GLU A 156 -35.56 3.21 4.85
C GLU A 156 -34.10 3.42 5.28
N PHE A 157 -33.16 3.10 4.39
CA PHE A 157 -31.73 3.30 4.62
C PHE A 157 -31.39 4.79 4.84
N PHE A 158 -31.86 5.69 3.97
CA PHE A 158 -31.62 7.13 4.11
C PHE A 158 -32.50 7.84 5.16
N THR A 159 -33.64 7.27 5.54
CA THR A 159 -34.46 7.78 6.68
C THR A 159 -34.02 7.23 8.04
N GLY A 160 -32.93 6.47 8.10
CA GLY A 160 -32.37 5.94 9.35
C GLY A 160 -33.16 4.76 9.95
N LYS A 161 -34.12 4.19 9.23
CA LYS A 161 -34.90 3.00 9.64
C LYS A 161 -34.13 1.70 9.38
N ILE A 162 -32.82 1.71 9.61
CA ILE A 162 -31.95 0.55 9.44
C ILE A 162 -32.06 -0.31 10.70
N PRO A 163 -32.38 -1.61 10.60
CA PRO A 163 -32.41 -2.50 11.76
C PRO A 163 -31.11 -2.46 12.57
N TRP A 164 -31.22 -2.37 13.90
CA TRP A 164 -30.08 -2.24 14.82
C TRP A 164 -29.04 -3.36 14.67
N GLN A 165 -29.47 -4.53 14.19
CA GLN A 165 -28.65 -5.71 13.90
C GLN A 165 -27.51 -5.44 12.91
N PHE A 166 -27.65 -4.46 12.01
CA PHE A 166 -26.60 -4.07 11.07
C PHE A 166 -25.51 -3.16 11.67
N PHE A 167 -25.72 -2.70 12.92
CA PHE A 167 -24.77 -1.86 13.66
C PHE A 167 -24.11 -2.58 14.85
N ASP A 168 -24.44 -3.86 15.10
CA ASP A 168 -23.75 -4.67 16.10
C ASP A 168 -22.38 -5.11 15.55
N ASP A 169 -21.29 -4.69 16.20
CA ASP A 169 -19.91 -5.08 15.86
C ASP A 169 -19.69 -6.61 15.83
N ARG A 170 -20.59 -7.40 16.43
CA ARG A 170 -20.57 -8.88 16.44
C ARG A 170 -21.40 -9.51 15.33
N ALA A 171 -22.22 -8.74 14.62
CA ALA A 171 -22.99 -9.26 13.49
C ALA A 171 -22.06 -9.71 12.35
N LYS A 172 -22.51 -10.67 11.55
CA LYS A 172 -21.78 -11.09 10.33
C LYS A 172 -21.92 -10.08 9.18
N ILE A 173 -22.87 -9.16 9.29
CA ILE A 173 -23.21 -8.12 8.31
C ILE A 173 -23.16 -6.79 9.07
N THR A 174 -22.05 -6.06 8.95
CA THR A 174 -21.84 -4.79 9.68
C THR A 174 -21.72 -3.61 8.73
N TRP A 175 -22.35 -2.50 9.12
CA TRP A 175 -22.18 -1.22 8.44
C TRP A 175 -20.79 -0.64 8.72
N ASN A 176 -20.10 -0.18 7.67
CA ASN A 176 -18.80 0.45 7.82
C ASN A 176 -18.74 1.78 7.05
N TRP A 177 -18.73 2.89 7.79
CA TRP A 177 -18.70 4.25 7.23
C TRP A 177 -17.47 4.56 6.38
N HIS A 178 -16.32 3.95 6.68
CA HIS A 178 -15.05 4.25 6.01
C HIS A 178 -14.76 3.32 4.83
N LEU A 179 -15.47 2.18 4.71
CA LEU A 179 -15.26 1.14 3.69
C LEU A 179 -13.77 0.95 3.36
N HIS A 180 -13.42 0.96 2.08
CA HIS A 180 -12.06 0.85 1.55
C HIS A 180 -11.29 2.17 1.55
N ILE A 181 -11.97 3.33 1.61
CA ILE A 181 -11.32 4.66 1.57
C ILE A 181 -10.55 5.06 2.84
N TRP A 182 -10.50 4.19 3.87
CA TRP A 182 -9.77 4.41 5.12
C TRP A 182 -8.32 4.91 4.92
N PHE A 183 -7.63 4.43 3.89
CA PHE A 183 -6.25 4.79 3.61
C PHE A 183 -6.07 6.26 3.14
N LEU A 184 -7.11 6.92 2.57
CA LEU A 184 -7.07 8.37 2.31
C LEU A 184 -7.02 9.16 3.62
N ALA A 185 -7.83 8.76 4.60
CA ALA A 185 -7.86 9.39 5.92
C ALA A 185 -6.50 9.18 6.63
N VAL A 186 -5.98 7.94 6.63
CA VAL A 186 -4.64 7.63 7.15
C VAL A 186 -3.55 8.44 6.44
N LEU A 187 -3.60 8.55 5.12
CA LEU A 187 -2.65 9.35 4.34
C LEU A 187 -2.71 10.84 4.69
N LEU A 188 -3.90 11.38 4.94
CA LEU A 188 -4.06 12.78 5.37
C LEU A 188 -3.46 13.00 6.76
N CYS A 189 -3.68 12.07 7.70
CA CYS A 189 -3.04 12.09 9.02
C CYS A 189 -1.50 12.01 8.94
N LEU A 190 -0.95 11.06 8.17
CA LEU A 190 0.50 10.90 7.99
C LEU A 190 1.13 12.08 7.23
N ALA A 191 0.41 12.71 6.29
CA ALA A 191 0.83 13.96 5.68
C ALA A 191 0.94 15.09 6.71
N SER A 192 0.07 15.16 7.70
CA SER A 192 0.16 16.13 8.82
C SER A 192 1.37 15.88 9.71
N LEU A 193 1.75 14.62 9.89
CA LEU A 193 2.98 14.23 10.61
C LEU A 193 4.27 14.45 9.78
N SER A 194 4.19 14.87 8.52
CA SER A 194 5.41 15.05 7.69
C SER A 194 6.39 16.08 8.27
N SER A 195 5.91 17.17 8.88
CA SER A 195 6.79 18.17 9.50
C SER A 195 7.58 17.62 10.72
N PRO A 196 6.95 17.04 11.75
CA PRO A 196 7.70 16.44 12.86
C PRO A 196 8.60 15.26 12.42
N ILE A 197 8.18 14.43 11.45
CA ILE A 197 9.05 13.37 10.89
C ILE A 197 10.28 13.98 10.21
N ILE A 198 10.15 15.07 9.44
CA ILE A 198 11.30 15.78 8.86
C ILE A 198 12.27 16.26 9.94
N HIS A 199 11.78 16.86 11.03
CA HIS A 199 12.65 17.31 12.12
C HIS A 199 13.37 16.16 12.81
N ALA A 200 12.70 15.02 13.02
CA ALA A 200 13.32 13.81 13.57
C ALA A 200 14.40 13.24 12.62
N LEU A 201 14.11 13.17 11.31
CA LEU A 201 15.04 12.70 10.29
C LEU A 201 16.23 13.65 10.07
N ASP A 202 16.04 14.96 10.16
CA ASP A 202 17.14 15.92 10.04
C ASP A 202 18.07 15.89 11.27
N ARG A 203 17.54 15.62 12.48
CA ARG A 203 18.36 15.35 13.68
C ARG A 203 19.18 14.07 13.54
N THR A 204 18.56 12.97 13.09
CA THR A 204 19.24 11.67 12.91
C THR A 204 20.07 11.58 11.63
N LYS A 205 20.02 12.60 10.75
CA LYS A 205 20.72 12.66 9.45
C LYS A 205 22.23 12.42 9.53
N LYS A 206 22.89 12.83 10.62
CA LYS A 206 24.31 12.54 10.86
C LYS A 206 24.51 11.02 11.00
N ALA A 207 23.73 10.36 11.87
CA ALA A 207 23.74 8.91 12.04
C ALA A 207 23.35 8.17 10.74
N LEU A 208 22.32 8.66 10.02
CA LEU A 208 21.85 8.07 8.76
C LEU A 208 22.87 8.17 7.62
N ARG A 209 23.79 9.15 7.68
CA ARG A 209 24.93 9.30 6.76
C ARG A 209 26.18 8.57 7.24
N SER A 210 26.35 8.39 8.56
CA SER A 210 27.45 7.65 9.15
C SER A 210 27.21 6.13 9.20
N LEU A 211 26.17 5.60 8.54
CA LEU A 211 26.04 4.15 8.32
C LEU A 211 27.34 3.65 7.66
N PRO A 212 28.12 2.77 8.33
CA PRO A 212 29.46 2.42 7.86
C PRO A 212 29.45 1.93 6.42
N SER A 213 30.37 2.43 5.60
CA SER A 213 30.58 1.95 4.22
C SER A 213 30.84 0.44 4.16
N ARG A 214 31.35 -0.13 5.26
CA ARG A 214 31.62 -1.56 5.44
C ARG A 214 30.38 -2.45 5.64
N LEU A 215 29.21 -1.92 6.02
CA LEU A 215 28.01 -2.76 6.17
C LEU A 215 27.48 -3.15 4.78
N PRO A 216 27.21 -4.43 4.47
CA PRO A 216 26.61 -4.82 3.20
C PRO A 216 25.15 -4.36 3.10
N ASP A 217 24.70 -4.10 1.87
CA ASP A 217 23.38 -3.53 1.58
C ASP A 217 22.21 -4.40 2.10
N TRP A 218 22.37 -5.73 2.11
CA TRP A 218 21.36 -6.64 2.68
C TRP A 218 21.13 -6.42 4.17
N MET A 219 22.19 -6.11 4.93
CA MET A 219 22.09 -5.92 6.38
C MET A 219 21.45 -4.59 6.72
N ILE A 220 21.67 -3.56 5.89
CA ILE A 220 20.96 -2.28 6.00
C ILE A 220 19.47 -2.45 5.70
N LEU A 221 19.10 -3.30 4.74
CA LEU A 221 17.70 -3.65 4.48
C LEU A 221 17.09 -4.41 5.67
N SER A 222 17.79 -5.40 6.25
CA SER A 222 17.33 -6.09 7.47
C SER A 222 17.17 -5.14 8.66
N LEU A 223 18.08 -4.17 8.84
CA LEU A 223 17.97 -3.16 9.89
C LEU A 223 16.80 -2.19 9.66
N ALA A 224 16.53 -1.81 8.41
CA ALA A 224 15.37 -1.00 8.05
C ALA A 224 14.05 -1.77 8.30
N ALA A 225 14.01 -3.07 7.97
CA ALA A 225 12.88 -3.94 8.27
C ALA A 225 12.67 -4.12 9.78
N ALA A 226 13.73 -4.38 10.55
CA ALA A 226 13.67 -4.49 12.01
C ALA A 226 13.21 -3.17 12.67
N ALA A 227 13.68 -2.01 12.18
CA ALA A 227 13.21 -0.71 12.65
C ALA A 227 11.73 -0.46 12.32
N ALA A 228 11.26 -0.89 11.14
CA ALA A 228 9.84 -0.82 10.77
C ALA A 228 8.98 -1.72 11.68
N VAL A 229 9.41 -2.97 11.92
CA VAL A 229 8.76 -3.90 12.86
C VAL A 229 8.67 -3.28 14.26
N PHE A 230 9.79 -2.75 14.79
CA PHE A 230 9.82 -2.10 16.09
C PHE A 230 8.81 -0.94 16.18
N LEU A 231 8.79 -0.05 15.17
CA LEU A 231 7.84 1.06 15.12
C LEU A 231 6.38 0.56 15.05
N CYS A 232 6.08 -0.46 14.26
CA CYS A 232 4.74 -1.06 14.18
C CYS A 232 4.30 -1.69 15.52
N VAL A 233 5.20 -2.39 16.21
CA VAL A 233 4.92 -2.99 17.53
C VAL A 233 4.69 -1.92 18.58
N VAL A 234 5.57 -0.91 18.67
CA VAL A 234 5.42 0.22 19.60
C VAL A 234 4.12 0.99 19.33
N ALA A 235 3.79 1.24 18.06
CA ALA A 235 2.53 1.90 17.69
C ALA A 235 1.29 1.06 18.03
N ARG A 236 1.34 -0.28 17.86
CA ARG A 236 0.24 -1.20 18.25
C ARG A 236 0.05 -1.26 19.76
N LEU A 237 1.14 -1.29 20.53
CA LEU A 237 1.09 -1.25 22.00
C LEU A 237 0.57 0.09 22.52
N GLY A 238 1.07 1.20 21.98
CA GLY A 238 0.58 2.55 22.31
C GLY A 238 -0.90 2.75 21.96
N TYR A 239 -1.35 2.21 20.83
CA TYR A 239 -2.78 2.21 20.46
C TYR A 239 -3.63 1.43 21.47
N GLU A 240 -3.28 0.18 21.80
CA GLU A 240 -4.06 -0.66 22.72
C GLU A 240 -4.07 -0.09 24.16
N ALA A 241 -2.97 0.51 24.62
CA ALA A 241 -2.85 1.04 25.98
C ALA A 241 -3.45 2.45 26.16
N ALA A 242 -3.25 3.36 25.20
CA ALA A 242 -3.53 4.79 25.40
C ALA A 242 -4.60 5.39 24.48
N ILE A 243 -5.00 4.72 23.38
CA ILE A 243 -5.97 5.27 22.40
C ILE A 243 -7.29 4.50 22.43
N LYS A 244 -7.21 3.17 22.42
CA LYS A 244 -8.37 2.27 22.37
C LYS A 244 -9.41 2.49 23.49
N PRO A 245 -9.05 2.79 24.75
CA PRO A 245 -10.04 3.03 25.81
C PRO A 245 -10.89 4.29 25.59
N PHE A 246 -10.41 5.25 24.80
CA PHE A 246 -11.03 6.58 24.62
C PHE A 246 -11.67 6.76 23.23
N THR A 247 -11.73 5.72 22.42
CA THR A 247 -12.17 5.81 21.01
C THR A 247 -13.34 4.88 20.73
N SER A 248 -14.30 5.36 19.95
CA SER A 248 -15.45 4.56 19.50
C SER A 248 -15.00 3.40 18.60
N PRO A 249 -15.62 2.19 18.69
CA PRO A 249 -15.29 1.03 17.87
C PRO A 249 -15.15 1.34 16.37
N SER A 250 -16.04 2.18 15.83
CA SER A 250 -16.05 2.58 14.42
C SER A 250 -14.80 3.36 13.96
N PHE A 251 -13.96 3.84 14.89
CA PHE A 251 -12.68 4.50 14.62
C PHE A 251 -11.45 3.63 14.95
N HIS A 252 -11.64 2.47 15.58
CA HIS A 252 -10.53 1.60 15.99
C HIS A 252 -9.66 1.17 14.81
N TYR A 253 -10.28 0.79 13.69
CA TYR A 253 -9.56 0.34 12.50
C TYR A 253 -8.74 1.47 11.85
N PRO A 254 -9.30 2.63 11.46
CA PRO A 254 -8.50 3.72 10.88
C PRO A 254 -7.37 4.21 11.78
N LEU A 255 -7.62 4.38 13.09
CA LEU A 255 -6.60 4.87 14.03
C LEU A 255 -5.44 3.89 14.22
N ARG A 256 -5.74 2.59 14.35
CA ARG A 256 -4.71 1.54 14.39
C ARG A 256 -3.88 1.51 13.10
N MET A 257 -4.50 1.77 11.95
CA MET A 257 -3.80 1.84 10.66
C MET A 257 -2.89 3.08 10.54
N VAL A 258 -3.20 4.22 11.17
CA VAL A 258 -2.23 5.34 11.26
C VAL A 258 -0.93 4.89 11.94
N GLY A 259 -1.02 4.16 13.04
CA GLY A 259 0.14 3.64 13.75
C GLY A 259 0.96 2.63 12.93
N TYR A 260 0.29 1.69 12.25
CA TYR A 260 0.95 0.69 11.40
C TYR A 260 1.65 1.33 10.19
N TYR A 261 0.94 2.15 9.41
CA TYR A 261 1.51 2.73 8.18
C TYR A 261 2.49 3.88 8.42
N PHE A 262 2.59 4.41 9.64
CA PHE A 262 3.62 5.37 10.03
C PHE A 262 5.04 4.86 9.73
N ALA A 263 5.34 3.60 10.05
CA ALA A 263 6.67 3.01 9.84
C ALA A 263 7.07 3.04 8.35
N PHE A 264 6.18 2.60 7.46
CA PHE A 264 6.41 2.61 6.01
C PHE A 264 6.50 4.03 5.44
N PHE A 265 5.65 4.94 5.89
CA PHE A 265 5.69 6.34 5.47
C PHE A 265 6.99 7.04 5.90
N ALA A 266 7.43 6.84 7.15
CA ALA A 266 8.69 7.37 7.66
C ALA A 266 9.92 6.76 6.95
N LEU A 267 9.90 5.46 6.65
CA LEU A 267 10.92 4.79 5.83
C LEU A 267 10.97 5.37 4.41
N GLY A 268 9.81 5.67 3.82
CA GLY A 268 9.69 6.44 2.58
C GLY A 268 10.39 7.79 2.62
N MET A 269 10.19 8.54 3.70
CA MET A 269 10.86 9.82 3.92
C MET A 269 12.37 9.66 4.13
N ALA A 270 12.81 8.62 4.85
CA ALA A 270 14.21 8.30 5.08
C ALA A 270 14.96 7.92 3.77
N MET A 271 14.30 7.26 2.81
CA MET A 271 14.88 7.00 1.49
C MET A 271 15.27 8.29 0.75
N TYR A 272 14.47 9.35 0.85
CA TYR A 272 14.83 10.65 0.25
C TYR A 272 16.03 11.30 0.97
N CYS A 273 16.18 11.09 2.29
CA CYS A 273 17.30 11.61 3.07
C CYS A 273 18.65 10.97 2.75
N SER A 274 18.66 9.69 2.31
CA SER A 274 19.86 8.89 2.12
C SER A 274 19.92 8.28 0.70
N PRO A 275 20.80 8.80 -0.19
CA PRO A 275 21.01 8.22 -1.52
C PRO A 275 21.42 6.74 -1.48
N ARG A 276 22.07 6.30 -0.40
CA ARG A 276 22.42 4.89 -0.16
C ARG A 276 21.17 4.05 0.08
N LEU A 277 20.24 4.53 0.90
CA LEU A 277 18.99 3.80 1.17
C LEU A 277 18.12 3.72 -0.09
N LEU A 278 18.02 4.81 -0.86
CA LEU A 278 17.34 4.79 -2.17
C LEU A 278 18.00 3.82 -3.18
N ARG A 279 19.32 3.67 -3.16
CA ARG A 279 20.02 2.66 -3.99
C ARG A 279 19.63 1.24 -3.56
N ILE A 280 19.67 0.95 -2.25
CA ILE A 280 19.28 -0.35 -1.69
C ILE A 280 17.85 -0.69 -2.10
N PHE A 281 16.91 0.25 -1.91
CA PHE A 281 15.51 0.09 -2.29
C PHE A 281 15.25 0.12 -3.80
N THR A 282 16.24 0.35 -4.67
CA THR A 282 16.06 0.23 -6.14
C THR A 282 16.81 -0.95 -6.76
N ASN A 283 17.31 -1.86 -5.91
CA ASN A 283 17.96 -3.12 -6.29
C ASN A 283 17.19 -4.32 -5.71
N CYS A 284 17.25 -5.48 -6.36
CA CYS A 284 16.59 -6.70 -5.88
C CYS A 284 17.50 -7.50 -4.93
N HIS A 285 16.99 -7.89 -3.75
CA HIS A 285 17.76 -8.57 -2.70
C HIS A 285 17.21 -9.99 -2.44
N TRP A 286 17.53 -10.93 -3.34
CA TRP A 286 16.99 -12.31 -3.29
C TRP A 286 17.19 -13.03 -1.95
N PHE A 287 18.36 -12.86 -1.31
CA PHE A 287 18.62 -13.43 0.02
C PHE A 287 17.68 -12.88 1.10
N GLN A 288 17.34 -11.59 1.04
CA GLN A 288 16.43 -10.95 2.00
C GLN A 288 14.97 -11.36 1.76
N LEU A 289 14.58 -11.59 0.49
CA LEU A 289 13.27 -12.18 0.16
C LEU A 289 13.15 -13.61 0.70
N ALA A 290 14.19 -14.43 0.53
CA ALA A 290 14.22 -15.79 1.06
C ALA A 290 14.15 -15.81 2.60
N LEU A 291 14.95 -14.97 3.26
CA LEU A 291 14.90 -14.80 4.72
C LEU A 291 13.52 -14.32 5.20
N ALA A 292 12.94 -13.32 4.53
CA ALA A 292 11.62 -12.80 4.88
C ALA A 292 10.52 -13.86 4.71
N GLY A 293 10.56 -14.61 3.60
CA GLY A 293 9.65 -15.75 3.37
C GLY A 293 9.78 -16.83 4.44
N LEU A 294 11.00 -17.18 4.83
CA LEU A 294 11.26 -18.14 5.92
C LEU A 294 10.75 -17.64 7.28
N LEU A 295 10.94 -16.34 7.59
CA LEU A 295 10.43 -15.73 8.82
C LEU A 295 8.90 -15.70 8.85
N LEU A 296 8.23 -15.35 7.74
CA LEU A 296 6.77 -15.39 7.63
C LEU A 296 6.25 -16.82 7.76
N TRP A 297 6.90 -17.78 7.10
CA TRP A 297 6.57 -19.19 7.20
C TRP A 297 6.66 -19.71 8.65
N ALA A 298 7.77 -19.46 9.34
CA ALA A 298 7.94 -19.83 10.74
C ALA A 298 6.92 -19.14 11.67
N ALA A 299 6.64 -17.85 11.45
CA ALA A 299 5.68 -17.09 12.24
C ALA A 299 4.23 -17.59 12.05
N ARG A 300 3.85 -17.96 10.81
CA ARG A 300 2.53 -18.54 10.51
C ARG A 300 2.38 -19.96 11.06
N LEU A 301 3.43 -20.78 10.98
CA LEU A 301 3.47 -22.09 11.65
C LEU A 301 3.28 -21.98 13.15
N TRP A 302 3.97 -21.04 13.79
CA TRP A 302 3.81 -20.73 15.21
C TRP A 302 2.37 -20.27 15.52
N GLN A 303 1.82 -19.36 14.71
CA GLN A 303 0.44 -18.87 14.87
C GLN A 303 -0.61 -19.99 14.75
N ALA A 304 -0.45 -20.91 13.80
CA ALA A 304 -1.32 -22.07 13.62
C ALA A 304 -1.31 -23.03 14.84
N GLY A 305 -0.32 -22.92 15.72
CA GLY A 305 -0.27 -23.68 16.97
C GLY A 305 -1.28 -23.24 18.04
N PHE A 306 -1.93 -22.08 17.90
CA PHE A 306 -2.82 -21.50 18.92
C PHE A 306 -4.30 -21.59 18.52
N THR A 307 -4.98 -22.64 19.02
CA THR A 307 -6.41 -22.86 18.79
C THR A 307 -7.31 -21.91 19.60
N PRO A 308 -8.59 -21.72 19.20
CA PRO A 308 -9.57 -20.98 20.00
C PRO A 308 -9.83 -21.69 21.33
N GLY A 309 -9.23 -21.18 22.40
CA GLY A 309 -9.21 -21.82 23.73
C GLY A 309 -7.86 -21.70 24.44
N THR A 310 -6.78 -21.45 23.69
CA THR A 310 -5.45 -21.13 24.26
C THR A 310 -5.46 -19.80 25.04
N HIS A 311 -4.56 -19.66 26.02
CA HIS A 311 -4.44 -18.45 26.85
C HIS A 311 -4.41 -17.17 26.00
N SER A 312 -5.26 -16.20 26.36
CA SER A 312 -5.50 -14.98 25.55
C SER A 312 -4.25 -14.15 25.29
N LEU A 313 -3.25 -14.22 26.18
CA LEU A 313 -1.94 -13.57 26.00
C LEU A 313 -1.09 -14.28 24.93
N ALA A 314 -0.99 -15.61 24.95
CA ALA A 314 -0.16 -16.38 24.04
C ALA A 314 -0.65 -16.25 22.59
N LYS A 315 -1.98 -16.27 22.38
CA LYS A 315 -2.60 -15.98 21.09
C LYS A 315 -2.30 -14.54 20.61
N LYS A 316 -2.39 -13.53 21.47
CA LYS A 316 -2.02 -12.15 21.12
C LYS A 316 -0.54 -12.03 20.73
N ILE A 317 0.36 -12.75 21.40
CA ILE A 317 1.79 -12.78 21.06
C ILE A 317 1.99 -13.41 19.67
N SER A 318 1.36 -14.54 19.35
CA SER A 318 1.50 -15.16 18.03
C SER A 318 0.93 -14.31 16.90
N GLU A 319 -0.17 -13.58 17.13
CA GLU A 319 -0.69 -12.54 16.22
C GLU A 319 0.27 -11.35 16.01
N VAL A 320 1.04 -10.96 17.03
CA VAL A 320 2.05 -9.89 16.92
C VAL A 320 3.29 -10.40 16.18
N THR A 321 3.72 -11.64 16.41
CA THR A 321 4.82 -12.27 15.68
C THR A 321 4.50 -12.44 14.19
N ALA A 322 3.29 -12.89 13.85
CA ALA A 322 2.86 -13.02 12.46
C ALA A 322 2.86 -11.66 11.73
N LEU A 323 2.26 -10.63 12.35
CA LEU A 323 2.26 -9.26 11.81
C LEU A 323 3.69 -8.69 11.67
N SER A 324 4.59 -9.02 12.60
CA SER A 324 6.00 -8.59 12.54
C SER A 324 6.72 -9.22 11.33
N ALA A 325 6.45 -10.47 11.02
CA ALA A 325 7.00 -11.11 9.84
C ALA A 325 6.39 -10.58 8.53
N GLU A 326 5.10 -10.24 8.51
CA GLU A 326 4.44 -9.54 7.38
C GLU A 326 5.10 -8.18 7.10
N VAL A 327 5.34 -7.36 8.14
CA VAL A 327 6.06 -6.08 8.01
C VAL A 327 7.46 -6.27 7.45
N TYR A 328 8.17 -7.31 7.88
CA TYR A 328 9.50 -7.64 7.36
C TYR A 328 9.44 -8.04 5.87
N VAL A 329 8.49 -8.90 5.48
CA VAL A 329 8.25 -9.29 4.07
C VAL A 329 7.92 -8.08 3.22
N ALA A 330 7.04 -7.19 3.68
CA ALA A 330 6.70 -5.97 2.97
C ALA A 330 7.96 -5.13 2.68
N VAL A 331 8.77 -4.83 3.71
CA VAL A 331 10.01 -4.05 3.55
C VAL A 331 11.03 -4.75 2.63
N ALA A 332 11.14 -6.08 2.69
CA ALA A 332 12.04 -6.85 1.82
C ALA A 332 11.53 -6.92 0.35
N PHE A 333 10.21 -6.87 0.13
CA PHE A 333 9.59 -6.97 -1.19
C PHE A 333 9.45 -5.62 -1.91
N VAL A 334 9.24 -4.50 -1.21
CA VAL A 334 9.16 -3.16 -1.84
C VAL A 334 10.34 -2.88 -2.81
N PRO A 335 11.61 -3.22 -2.50
CA PRO A 335 12.72 -3.09 -3.43
C PRO A 335 12.54 -3.80 -4.79
N VAL A 336 11.81 -4.92 -4.84
CA VAL A 336 11.49 -5.64 -6.09
C VAL A 336 10.60 -4.79 -6.98
N LEU A 337 9.55 -4.19 -6.40
CA LEU A 337 8.66 -3.27 -7.13
C LEU A 337 9.41 -2.04 -7.62
N PHE A 338 10.20 -1.41 -6.76
CA PHE A 338 11.00 -0.23 -7.12
C PHE A 338 12.00 -0.56 -8.23
N ALA A 339 12.72 -1.68 -8.15
CA ALA A 339 13.66 -2.13 -9.19
C ALA A 339 12.93 -2.39 -10.52
N PHE A 340 11.80 -3.09 -10.49
CA PHE A 340 10.96 -3.34 -11.67
C PHE A 340 10.48 -2.03 -12.32
N PHE A 341 9.77 -1.18 -11.58
CA PHE A 341 9.20 0.06 -12.14
C PHE A 341 10.27 1.05 -12.59
N LYS A 342 11.41 1.14 -11.88
CA LYS A 342 12.56 1.98 -12.29
C LYS A 342 13.11 1.52 -13.64
N ARG A 343 13.43 0.23 -13.79
CA ARG A 343 13.93 -0.37 -15.04
C ARG A 343 12.95 -0.20 -16.19
N PHE A 344 11.68 -0.50 -15.93
CA PHE A 344 10.57 -0.37 -16.87
C PHE A 344 10.39 1.07 -17.40
N CYS A 345 10.53 2.08 -16.53
CA CYS A 345 10.36 3.49 -16.94
C CYS A 345 11.64 4.12 -17.47
N SER A 346 12.84 3.73 -17.02
CA SER A 346 14.10 4.34 -17.46
C SER A 346 14.53 3.86 -18.84
N GLY A 347 14.13 2.65 -19.25
CA GLY A 347 14.50 2.07 -20.54
C GLY A 347 16.00 1.75 -20.66
N THR A 348 16.74 1.80 -19.55
CA THR A 348 18.18 1.55 -19.47
C THR A 348 18.44 0.13 -18.99
N GLU A 349 19.09 -0.64 -19.85
CA GLU A 349 19.72 -1.95 -19.61
C GLU A 349 18.81 -3.15 -19.31
N GLY A 350 18.89 -4.12 -20.22
CA GLY A 350 18.39 -5.48 -20.08
C GLY A 350 16.87 -5.58 -20.01
N THR A 351 16.28 -6.38 -20.87
CA THR A 351 14.88 -6.80 -20.72
C THR A 351 14.74 -7.81 -19.58
N MET A 352 13.69 -7.74 -18.76
CA MET A 352 13.16 -8.92 -18.05
C MET A 352 12.36 -9.75 -19.08
N ARG A 353 13.06 -10.22 -20.12
CA ARG A 353 12.51 -11.12 -21.13
C ARG A 353 11.98 -12.34 -20.40
N LEU A 354 10.68 -12.59 -20.56
CA LEU A 354 10.05 -13.88 -20.29
C LEU A 354 10.81 -14.96 -21.06
N SER A 355 11.82 -15.53 -20.42
CA SER A 355 12.49 -16.73 -20.92
C SER A 355 11.51 -17.90 -20.83
N PRO A 356 11.63 -18.93 -21.69
CA PRO A 356 10.82 -20.15 -21.56
C PRO A 356 10.88 -20.76 -20.15
N GLY A 357 12.01 -20.60 -19.46
CA GLY A 357 12.20 -20.99 -18.06
C GLY A 357 11.23 -20.34 -17.09
N HIS A 358 10.82 -19.08 -17.27
CA HIS A 358 9.80 -18.46 -16.40
C HIS A 358 8.42 -19.10 -16.56
N GLY A 359 8.05 -19.48 -17.79
CA GLY A 359 6.84 -20.24 -18.06
C GLY A 359 6.90 -21.65 -17.46
N LEU A 360 8.05 -22.32 -17.59
CA LEU A 360 8.30 -23.62 -16.98
C LEU A 360 8.27 -23.56 -15.44
N HIS A 361 8.85 -22.53 -14.82
CA HIS A 361 8.78 -22.33 -13.38
C HIS A 361 7.37 -21.94 -12.90
N LEU A 362 6.58 -21.20 -13.69
CA LEU A 362 5.17 -20.96 -13.37
C LEU A 362 4.36 -22.27 -13.43
N LEU A 363 4.55 -23.09 -14.48
CA LEU A 363 3.92 -24.40 -14.58
C LEU A 363 4.36 -25.33 -13.45
N ALA A 364 5.66 -25.42 -13.17
CA ALA A 364 6.20 -26.23 -12.07
C ALA A 364 5.70 -25.75 -10.70
N SER A 365 5.65 -24.44 -10.46
CA SER A 365 5.08 -23.88 -9.22
C SER A 365 3.57 -24.13 -9.09
N GLY A 366 2.83 -24.11 -10.20
CA GLY A 366 1.41 -24.48 -10.24
C GLY A 366 1.19 -25.98 -9.98
N VAL A 367 2.05 -26.84 -10.53
CA VAL A 367 2.06 -28.28 -10.23
C VAL A 367 2.45 -28.54 -8.77
N ILE A 368 3.47 -27.85 -8.23
CA ILE A 368 3.85 -27.92 -6.82
C ILE A 368 2.69 -27.47 -5.91
N LEU A 369 1.97 -26.41 -6.28
CA LEU A 369 0.79 -25.96 -5.54
C LEU A 369 -0.37 -26.97 -5.63
N ALA A 370 -0.61 -27.57 -6.80
CA ALA A 370 -1.61 -28.62 -6.98
C ALA A 370 -1.26 -29.93 -6.25
N ILE A 371 0.04 -30.25 -6.15
CA ILE A 371 0.55 -31.36 -5.34
C ILE A 371 0.40 -31.01 -3.87
N ALA A 372 0.80 -29.81 -3.41
CA ALA A 372 0.69 -29.39 -2.02
C ALA A 372 -0.75 -29.33 -1.53
N THR A 373 -1.70 -28.88 -2.36
CA THR A 373 -3.13 -28.93 -2.02
C THR A 373 -3.65 -30.36 -1.90
N ARG A 374 -3.25 -31.27 -2.79
CA ARG A 374 -3.53 -32.70 -2.60
C ARG A 374 -2.80 -33.30 -1.40
N PHE A 375 -1.58 -32.87 -1.09
CA PHE A 375 -0.80 -33.35 0.06
C PHE A 375 -1.43 -32.92 1.39
N GLY A 376 -2.08 -31.76 1.43
CA GLY A 376 -2.93 -31.34 2.54
C GLY A 376 -4.18 -32.19 2.75
N HIS A 377 -4.60 -32.98 1.75
CA HIS A 377 -5.61 -34.04 1.88
C HIS A 377 -5.00 -35.44 2.14
N LEU A 378 -3.70 -35.66 1.87
CA LEU A 378 -3.02 -36.95 2.07
C LEU A 378 -2.38 -37.07 3.47
N LEU A 379 -1.86 -35.98 4.02
CA LEU A 379 -1.54 -35.90 5.45
C LEU A 379 -2.85 -35.69 6.20
N PRO A 380 -3.23 -36.58 7.15
CA PRO A 380 -4.51 -36.46 7.82
C PRO A 380 -4.55 -35.15 8.62
N SER A 381 -5.51 -34.28 8.31
CA SER A 381 -5.67 -32.97 8.99
C SER A 381 -5.98 -33.08 10.49
N HIS A 382 -6.36 -34.28 10.93
CA HIS A 382 -6.60 -34.67 12.32
C HIS A 382 -5.35 -35.26 13.02
N ALA A 383 -4.30 -35.64 12.28
CA ALA A 383 -3.10 -36.26 12.87
C ALA A 383 -2.29 -35.23 13.68
N GLN A 384 -2.27 -35.42 14.99
CA GLN A 384 -1.60 -34.55 15.96
C GLN A 384 -0.16 -35.00 16.21
N THR A 385 0.14 -36.29 15.99
CA THR A 385 1.45 -36.88 16.28
C THR A 385 2.01 -37.63 15.09
N TRP A 386 3.34 -37.58 14.91
CA TRP A 386 4.00 -38.30 13.83
C TRP A 386 3.91 -39.82 13.96
N SER A 387 3.60 -40.36 15.14
CA SER A 387 3.33 -41.78 15.37
C SER A 387 2.07 -42.30 14.66
N GLU A 388 1.13 -41.43 14.29
CA GLU A 388 -0.08 -41.78 13.53
C GLU A 388 0.21 -41.97 12.03
N ILE A 389 1.43 -41.66 11.60
CA ILE A 389 1.92 -41.81 10.22
C ILE A 389 3.13 -42.74 10.29
N HIS A 390 3.19 -43.79 9.46
CA HIS A 390 4.30 -44.75 9.47
C HIS A 390 5.60 -44.19 8.84
N VAL A 391 6.05 -43.03 9.30
CA VAL A 391 7.28 -42.33 8.88
C VAL A 391 8.11 -42.04 10.14
N GLY A 392 9.23 -42.75 10.28
CA GLY A 392 10.15 -42.56 11.39
C GLY A 392 10.90 -41.22 11.28
N LEU A 393 10.39 -40.19 11.96
CA LEU A 393 11.07 -38.90 12.12
C LEU A 393 11.88 -38.87 13.43
N PRO A 394 13.04 -38.18 13.48
CA PRO A 394 13.86 -38.11 14.68
C PRO A 394 13.14 -37.39 15.83
N ALA A 395 13.37 -37.83 17.07
CA ALA A 395 12.61 -37.38 18.25
C ALA A 395 12.53 -35.85 18.44
N PHE A 396 13.56 -35.10 18.04
CA PHE A 396 13.58 -33.63 18.13
C PHE A 396 12.44 -32.93 17.35
N VAL A 397 11.88 -33.59 16.32
CA VAL A 397 10.75 -33.05 15.54
C VAL A 397 9.46 -33.00 16.39
N ALA A 398 9.31 -33.93 17.34
CA ALA A 398 8.21 -33.91 18.30
C ALA A 398 8.41 -32.80 19.36
N GLU A 399 9.64 -32.59 19.83
CA GLU A 399 9.97 -31.54 20.83
C GLU A 399 9.76 -30.11 20.31
N ILE A 400 9.95 -29.88 19.00
CA ILE A 400 9.64 -28.60 18.34
C ILE A 400 8.12 -28.36 18.20
N GLY A 401 7.28 -29.35 18.52
CA GLY A 401 5.82 -29.27 18.39
C GLY A 401 5.37 -29.17 16.94
N LEU A 402 6.16 -29.69 15.99
CA LEU A 402 5.94 -29.56 14.56
C LEU A 402 5.01 -30.68 14.06
N THR A 403 3.73 -30.66 14.45
CA THR A 403 2.77 -31.74 14.12
C THR A 403 2.58 -31.95 12.60
N PRO A 404 2.11 -33.12 12.13
CA PRO A 404 1.85 -33.36 10.72
C PRO A 404 0.93 -32.33 10.07
N ALA A 405 -0.14 -31.93 10.77
CA ALA A 405 -1.05 -30.86 10.34
C ALA A 405 -0.36 -29.48 10.25
N ARG A 406 0.57 -29.16 11.17
CA ARG A 406 1.38 -27.93 11.09
C ARG A 406 2.36 -27.99 9.92
N PHE A 407 3.07 -29.11 9.73
CA PHE A 407 3.99 -29.29 8.60
C PHE A 407 3.27 -29.20 7.24
N SER A 408 2.12 -29.84 7.10
CA SER A 408 1.21 -29.71 5.94
C SER A 408 0.86 -28.25 5.65
N SER A 409 0.43 -27.51 6.68
CA SER A 409 0.08 -26.09 6.58
C SER A 409 1.28 -25.22 6.18
N GLY A 410 2.48 -25.55 6.67
CA GLY A 410 3.73 -24.93 6.26
C GLY A 410 4.07 -25.22 4.79
N LEU A 411 3.98 -26.48 4.37
CA LEU A 411 4.27 -26.87 2.98
C LEU A 411 3.32 -26.16 2.00
N MET A 412 2.04 -26.05 2.34
CA MET A 412 1.05 -25.26 1.61
C MET A 412 1.47 -23.80 1.47
N LEU A 413 1.83 -23.14 2.58
CA LEU A 413 2.24 -21.74 2.59
C LEU A 413 3.52 -21.49 1.78
N ALA A 414 4.47 -22.42 1.82
CA ALA A 414 5.68 -22.35 1.01
C ALA A 414 5.38 -22.54 -0.50
N ALA A 415 4.50 -23.47 -0.86
CA ALA A 415 4.05 -23.67 -2.23
C ALA A 415 3.28 -22.45 -2.78
N GLN A 416 2.38 -21.87 -1.98
CA GLN A 416 1.67 -20.64 -2.29
C GLN A 416 2.64 -19.46 -2.47
N GLY A 417 3.64 -19.32 -1.59
CA GLY A 417 4.68 -18.29 -1.68
C GLY A 417 5.55 -18.43 -2.94
N TYR A 418 5.95 -19.66 -3.30
CA TYR A 418 6.72 -19.90 -4.52
C TYR A 418 5.89 -19.61 -5.79
N PHE A 419 4.64 -20.08 -5.84
CA PHE A 419 3.70 -19.79 -6.92
C PHE A 419 3.42 -18.28 -7.05
N PHE A 420 3.25 -17.57 -5.94
CA PHE A 420 3.15 -16.10 -5.90
C PHE A 420 4.34 -15.41 -6.58
N VAL A 421 5.57 -15.75 -6.20
CA VAL A 421 6.76 -15.12 -6.80
C VAL A 421 6.80 -15.38 -8.32
N MET A 422 6.44 -16.58 -8.77
CA MET A 422 6.36 -16.89 -10.20
C MET A 422 5.25 -16.11 -10.92
N VAL A 423 4.04 -16.02 -10.33
CA VAL A 423 2.94 -15.21 -10.86
C VAL A 423 3.33 -13.75 -10.98
N CYS A 424 3.99 -13.16 -9.98
CA CYS A 424 4.48 -11.79 -10.06
C CYS A 424 5.54 -11.59 -11.12
N LEU A 425 6.53 -12.49 -11.24
CA LEU A 425 7.54 -12.41 -12.30
C LEU A 425 6.92 -12.52 -13.69
N VAL A 426 5.90 -13.36 -13.87
CA VAL A 426 5.16 -13.47 -15.13
C VAL A 426 4.32 -12.22 -15.39
N ILE A 427 3.58 -11.68 -14.41
CA ILE A 427 2.84 -10.43 -14.56
C ILE A 427 3.78 -9.28 -14.94
N PHE A 428 4.92 -9.14 -14.25
CA PHE A 428 5.93 -8.11 -14.55
C PHE A 428 6.54 -8.29 -15.94
N GLY A 429 6.86 -9.52 -16.35
CA GLY A 429 7.36 -9.83 -17.69
C GLY A 429 6.32 -9.61 -18.80
N LEU A 430 5.02 -9.87 -18.54
CA LEU A 430 3.93 -9.56 -19.46
C LEU A 430 3.73 -8.04 -19.56
N PHE A 431 3.77 -7.33 -18.44
CA PHE A 431 3.68 -5.87 -18.38
C PHE A 431 4.82 -5.22 -19.18
N GLU A 432 6.06 -5.70 -19.04
CA GLU A 432 7.21 -5.27 -19.86
C GLU A 432 7.05 -5.62 -21.35
N ARG A 433 6.55 -6.83 -21.67
CA ARG A 433 6.34 -7.28 -23.06
C ARG A 433 5.30 -6.46 -23.81
N PHE A 434 4.18 -6.13 -23.15
CA PHE A 434 3.05 -5.45 -23.78
C PHE A 434 3.11 -3.92 -23.64
N ILE A 435 3.69 -3.39 -22.56
CA ILE A 435 3.77 -1.94 -22.30
C ILE A 435 5.23 -1.51 -22.43
N LYS A 436 5.72 -1.39 -23.67
CA LYS A 436 7.16 -1.28 -23.97
C LYS A 436 7.89 -0.05 -23.39
N LYS A 437 7.17 1.00 -22.96
CA LYS A 437 7.68 2.19 -22.23
C LYS A 437 6.57 2.84 -21.41
N ALA A 438 6.94 3.69 -20.45
CA ALA A 438 6.05 4.66 -19.80
C ALA A 438 5.57 5.75 -20.79
N GLY A 439 4.69 5.38 -21.73
CA GLY A 439 4.06 6.28 -22.69
C GLY A 439 2.66 6.74 -22.26
N ALA A 440 1.89 7.27 -23.23
CA ALA A 440 0.53 7.77 -22.98
C ALA A 440 -0.40 6.80 -22.23
N PRO A 441 -0.41 5.47 -22.50
CA PRO A 441 -1.24 4.53 -21.72
C PRO A 441 -0.86 4.45 -20.25
N MET A 442 0.44 4.46 -19.92
CA MET A 442 0.90 4.42 -18.53
C MET A 442 0.59 5.73 -17.79
N HIS A 443 0.71 6.87 -18.48
CA HIS A 443 0.26 8.15 -17.94
C HIS A 443 -1.26 8.17 -17.70
N PHE A 444 -2.08 7.70 -18.63
CA PHE A 444 -3.52 7.58 -18.46
C PHE A 444 -3.90 6.67 -17.30
N VAL A 445 -3.27 5.49 -17.16
CA VAL A 445 -3.46 4.59 -16.01
C VAL A 445 -3.09 5.28 -14.70
N ALA A 446 -1.96 5.98 -14.63
CA ALA A 446 -1.53 6.66 -13.40
C ALA A 446 -2.42 7.84 -13.01
N GLU A 447 -2.97 8.59 -13.98
CA GLU A 447 -3.87 9.72 -13.72
C GLU A 447 -5.31 9.29 -13.40
N SER A 448 -5.81 8.26 -14.10
CA SER A 448 -7.14 7.68 -13.85
C SER A 448 -7.22 6.87 -12.56
N ALA A 449 -6.12 6.24 -12.12
CA ALA A 449 -6.07 5.36 -10.95
C ALA A 449 -6.75 5.94 -9.70
N PHE A 450 -6.59 7.24 -9.43
CA PHE A 450 -7.25 7.87 -8.28
C PHE A 450 -8.78 7.89 -8.41
N CYS A 451 -9.32 8.24 -9.58
CA CYS A 451 -10.76 8.21 -9.83
C CYS A 451 -11.30 6.79 -9.82
N VAL A 452 -10.60 5.87 -10.49
CA VAL A 452 -10.88 4.44 -10.48
C VAL A 452 -11.00 3.93 -9.04
N TYR A 453 -10.10 4.37 -8.16
CA TYR A 453 -10.15 4.02 -6.76
C TYR A 453 -11.41 4.52 -6.03
N LEU A 454 -11.88 5.74 -6.30
CA LEU A 454 -13.07 6.26 -5.63
C LEU A 454 -14.34 5.48 -6.01
N PHE A 455 -14.45 5.05 -7.27
CA PHE A 455 -15.68 4.44 -7.79
C PHE A 455 -15.67 2.90 -7.83
N HIS A 456 -14.52 2.22 -7.79
CA HIS A 456 -14.49 0.76 -8.02
C HIS A 456 -15.34 -0.06 -7.05
N TYR A 457 -15.44 0.28 -5.76
CA TYR A 457 -16.29 -0.47 -4.83
C TYR A 457 -17.77 -0.39 -5.20
N LEU A 458 -18.27 0.81 -5.49
CA LEU A 458 -19.64 1.02 -5.98
C LEU A 458 -19.88 0.18 -7.25
N VAL A 459 -18.96 0.27 -8.21
CA VAL A 459 -19.06 -0.41 -9.50
C VAL A 459 -18.91 -1.94 -9.37
N ILE A 460 -18.10 -2.43 -8.43
CA ILE A 460 -17.95 -3.87 -8.13
C ILE A 460 -19.28 -4.45 -7.66
N TYR A 461 -19.96 -3.81 -6.71
CA TYR A 461 -21.24 -4.33 -6.20
C TYR A 461 -22.38 -4.17 -7.20
N LEU A 462 -22.40 -3.09 -8.00
CA LEU A 462 -23.34 -2.96 -9.13
C LEU A 462 -23.12 -4.08 -10.17
N ASN A 463 -21.87 -4.33 -10.58
CA ASN A 463 -21.54 -5.41 -11.51
C ASN A 463 -21.85 -6.79 -10.92
N ALA A 464 -21.59 -7.02 -9.63
CA ALA A 464 -21.87 -8.28 -8.96
C ALA A 464 -23.36 -8.60 -8.94
N LEU A 465 -24.20 -7.64 -8.52
CA LEU A 465 -25.66 -7.79 -8.51
C LEU A 465 -26.22 -7.96 -9.94
N TRP A 466 -25.71 -7.22 -10.92
CA TRP A 466 -26.13 -7.36 -12.31
C TRP A 466 -25.75 -8.73 -12.90
N LEU A 467 -24.47 -9.13 -12.80
CA LEU A 467 -24.00 -10.39 -13.37
C LEU A 467 -24.60 -11.62 -12.68
N ARG A 468 -24.80 -11.56 -11.36
CA ARG A 468 -25.41 -12.66 -10.62
C ARG A 468 -26.92 -12.73 -10.85
N ASN A 469 -27.64 -11.64 -10.56
CA ASN A 469 -29.11 -11.69 -10.47
C ASN A 469 -29.81 -11.52 -11.84
N TRP A 470 -29.16 -10.90 -12.84
CA TRP A 470 -29.76 -10.66 -14.17
C TRP A 470 -29.14 -11.53 -15.27
N VAL A 471 -27.83 -11.77 -15.23
CA VAL A 471 -27.14 -12.60 -16.23
C VAL A 471 -27.06 -14.08 -15.81
N GLY A 472 -27.24 -14.39 -14.52
CA GLY A 472 -27.26 -15.77 -14.02
C GLY A 472 -25.86 -16.40 -13.93
N ILE A 473 -24.83 -15.61 -13.61
CA ILE A 473 -23.46 -16.12 -13.49
C ILE A 473 -23.21 -16.67 -12.08
N ASP A 474 -23.35 -17.99 -11.94
CA ASP A 474 -23.10 -18.72 -10.70
C ASP A 474 -21.65 -19.19 -10.51
N ASP A 475 -20.84 -19.27 -11.57
CA ASP A 475 -19.42 -19.65 -11.44
C ASP A 475 -18.62 -18.53 -10.76
N ASP A 476 -18.07 -18.84 -9.58
CA ASP A 476 -17.37 -17.89 -8.73
C ASP A 476 -16.11 -17.29 -9.41
N PHE A 477 -15.42 -18.04 -10.28
CA PHE A 477 -14.25 -17.52 -11.00
C PHE A 477 -14.66 -16.57 -12.13
N MET A 478 -15.62 -16.96 -12.97
CA MET A 478 -16.14 -16.15 -14.06
C MET A 478 -16.81 -14.88 -13.55
N LEU A 479 -17.54 -14.95 -12.44
CA LEU A 479 -18.13 -13.78 -11.77
C LEU A 479 -17.04 -12.79 -11.35
N SER A 480 -16.02 -13.22 -10.60
CA SER A 480 -14.92 -12.32 -10.19
C SER A 480 -14.12 -11.77 -11.37
N LEU A 481 -13.91 -12.56 -12.43
CA LEU A 481 -13.22 -12.13 -13.64
C LEU A 481 -13.99 -11.04 -14.38
N LEU A 482 -15.28 -11.24 -14.63
CA LEU A 482 -16.13 -10.27 -15.32
C LEU A 482 -16.36 -9.02 -14.48
N VAL A 483 -16.59 -9.16 -13.17
CA VAL A 483 -16.64 -8.02 -12.22
C VAL A 483 -15.33 -7.22 -12.28
N THR A 484 -14.17 -7.88 -12.32
CA THR A 484 -12.87 -7.19 -12.43
C THR A 484 -12.74 -6.42 -13.75
N LEU A 485 -13.02 -7.07 -14.88
CA LEU A 485 -12.87 -6.49 -16.22
C LEU A 485 -13.85 -5.32 -16.46
N PHE A 486 -15.14 -5.52 -16.16
CA PHE A 486 -16.14 -4.47 -16.30
C PHE A 486 -15.92 -3.33 -15.31
N THR A 487 -15.48 -3.61 -14.08
CA THR A 487 -15.13 -2.52 -13.14
C THR A 487 -13.98 -1.68 -13.68
N ALA A 488 -12.91 -2.30 -14.19
CA ALA A 488 -11.79 -1.57 -14.77
C ALA A 488 -12.24 -0.69 -15.96
N GLY A 489 -13.02 -1.24 -16.89
CA GLY A 489 -13.54 -0.50 -18.05
C GLY A 489 -14.47 0.65 -17.66
N ILE A 490 -15.51 0.37 -16.86
CA ILE A 490 -16.51 1.35 -16.43
C ILE A 490 -15.85 2.48 -15.62
N THR A 491 -14.96 2.16 -14.68
CA THR A 491 -14.32 3.20 -13.86
C THR A 491 -13.32 4.06 -14.63
N MET A 492 -12.64 3.52 -15.66
CA MET A 492 -11.85 4.33 -16.59
C MET A 492 -12.76 5.22 -17.47
N GLY A 493 -13.95 4.76 -17.84
CA GLY A 493 -14.98 5.58 -18.49
C GLY A 493 -15.49 6.71 -17.59
N ILE A 494 -15.75 6.42 -16.30
CA ILE A 494 -16.11 7.42 -15.29
C ILE A 494 -15.00 8.47 -15.15
N TYR A 495 -13.72 8.08 -15.16
CA TYR A 495 -12.62 9.06 -15.14
C TYR A 495 -12.72 10.07 -16.30
N VAL A 496 -12.98 9.61 -17.53
CA VAL A 496 -13.13 10.51 -18.70
C VAL A 496 -14.34 11.45 -18.53
N ALA A 497 -15.44 10.98 -17.96
CA ALA A 497 -16.62 11.83 -17.68
C ALA A 497 -16.35 12.85 -16.55
N VAL A 498 -15.71 12.41 -15.47
CA VAL A 498 -15.27 13.25 -14.33
C VAL A 498 -14.28 14.31 -14.79
N GLU A 499 -13.36 13.97 -15.69
CA GLU A 499 -12.40 14.92 -16.25
C GLU A 499 -13.10 16.01 -17.07
N ARG A 500 -14.15 15.69 -17.84
CA ARG A 500 -14.88 16.68 -18.66
C ARG A 500 -15.62 17.75 -17.85
N SER A 501 -16.08 17.45 -16.63
CA SER A 501 -16.84 18.39 -15.79
C SER A 501 -15.98 19.09 -14.75
N VAL A 502 -16.07 20.43 -14.68
CA VAL A 502 -15.34 21.22 -13.67
C VAL A 502 -15.74 20.86 -12.24
N ILE A 503 -17.04 20.59 -12.01
CA ILE A 503 -17.57 20.25 -10.69
C ILE A 503 -17.09 18.86 -10.27
N LEU A 504 -17.25 17.84 -11.14
CA LEU A 504 -16.81 16.47 -10.83
C LEU A 504 -15.29 16.40 -10.65
N ARG A 505 -14.53 17.13 -11.47
CA ARG A 505 -13.07 17.29 -11.35
C ARG A 505 -12.66 17.94 -10.02
N CYS A 506 -13.44 18.88 -9.50
CA CYS A 506 -13.22 19.45 -8.17
C CYS A 506 -13.50 18.41 -7.07
N LEU A 507 -14.70 17.79 -7.10
CA LEU A 507 -15.17 16.87 -6.07
C LEU A 507 -14.35 15.57 -5.99
N PHE A 508 -14.13 14.90 -7.12
CA PHE A 508 -13.53 13.56 -7.17
C PHE A 508 -12.03 13.55 -7.48
N LEU A 509 -11.45 14.64 -8.01
CA LEU A 509 -10.01 14.73 -8.26
C LEU A 509 -9.31 15.80 -7.40
N GLY A 510 -10.05 16.59 -6.62
CA GLY A 510 -9.50 17.70 -5.83
C GLY A 510 -8.78 18.76 -6.66
N LYS A 511 -9.02 18.79 -7.98
CA LYS A 511 -8.40 19.70 -8.95
C LYS A 511 -9.31 20.92 -9.10
N LEU A 512 -9.09 21.94 -8.27
CA LEU A 512 -9.79 23.23 -8.38
C LEU A 512 -9.63 23.84 -9.80
N PRO A 513 -10.65 24.53 -10.33
CA PRO A 513 -10.50 25.29 -11.57
C PRO A 513 -9.35 26.28 -11.41
N LYS A 514 -8.50 26.40 -12.44
CA LYS A 514 -7.50 27.47 -12.49
C LYS A 514 -8.25 28.79 -12.50
N ARG A 515 -8.20 29.53 -11.38
CA ARG A 515 -8.62 30.94 -11.34
C ARG A 515 -7.79 31.63 -12.42
N GLN A 516 -8.44 32.08 -13.50
CA GLN A 516 -7.77 32.96 -14.45
C GLN A 516 -7.29 34.16 -13.62
N ALA A 517 -5.99 34.42 -13.62
CA ALA A 517 -5.49 35.67 -13.09
C ALA A 517 -6.16 36.75 -13.91
N GLY A 518 -6.90 37.65 -13.25
CA GLY A 518 -7.54 38.77 -13.91
C GLY A 518 -6.51 39.56 -14.70
N LYS A 519 -6.88 39.96 -15.92
CA LYS A 519 -6.25 41.10 -16.58
C LYS A 519 -6.54 42.36 -15.77
#